data_AF-A0ABD5DXS5-F1
#
_entry.id   AF-A0ABD5DXS5-F1
#
_cell.length_a   1.000
_cell.length_b   1.000
_cell.length_c   1.000
_cell.angle_alpha   90.00
_cell.angle_beta   90.00
_cell.angle_gamma   90.00
#
_symmetry.space_group_name_H-M   'P 1'
#
loop_
_entity.id
_entity.type
_entity.pdbx_description
1 polymer ?
#
loop_
_entity_poly.entity_id
_entity_poly.type
_entity_poly.pdbx_seq_one_letter_code
_entity_poly.pdbx_strand_id
1 'polypeptide(L)' 'LMYLHATDKVMKDDNLLALFDIPKILWPRLRLSWQRRRHHMITGRMDFCMDERGLKVYEYNADSASCHTEGGLILE' A
#
# COMPACT_ATOMS: atom_id res chain seq x y z
N LEU A 1 4.87 5.76 -8.93
CA LEU A 1 5.15 5.39 -7.52
C LEU A 1 5.58 3.93 -7.46
N MET A 2 6.68 3.64 -6.75
CA MET A 2 7.32 2.31 -6.70
C MET A 2 6.35 1.22 -6.21
N TYR A 3 5.60 1.46 -5.14
CA TYR A 3 4.59 0.52 -4.62
C TYR A 3 3.51 0.19 -5.66
N LEU A 4 2.92 1.19 -6.33
CA LEU A 4 1.90 0.95 -7.36
C LEU A 4 2.45 0.20 -8.58
N HIS A 5 3.72 0.41 -8.93
CA HIS A 5 4.37 -0.36 -9.99
C HIS A 5 4.57 -1.82 -9.57
N ALA A 6 5.02 -2.07 -8.34
CA ALA A 6 5.14 -3.42 -7.80
C ALA A 6 3.77 -4.12 -7.69
N THR A 7 2.73 -3.44 -7.21
CA THR A 7 1.36 -3.98 -7.18
C THR A 7 0.87 -4.39 -8.57
N ASP A 8 1.14 -3.58 -9.60
CA ASP A 8 0.79 -3.95 -10.98
C ASP A 8 1.47 -5.23 -11.46
N LYS A 9 2.75 -5.43 -11.08
CA LYS A 9 3.49 -6.67 -11.37
C LYS A 9 2.87 -7.88 -10.67
N VAL A 10 2.54 -7.75 -9.38
CA VAL A 10 1.89 -8.81 -8.60
C VAL A 10 0.52 -9.16 -9.20
N MET A 11 -0.28 -8.18 -9.60
CA MET A 11 -1.61 -8.43 -10.17
C MET A 11 -1.57 -9.22 -11.49
N LYS A 12 -0.44 -9.17 -12.22
CA LYS A 12 -0.23 -9.82 -13.52
C LYS A 12 0.43 -11.21 -13.44
N ASP A 13 0.91 -11.63 -12.28
CA ASP A 13 1.63 -12.89 -12.09
C ASP A 13 1.11 -13.66 -10.87
N ASP A 14 0.46 -14.81 -11.12
CA ASP A 14 -0.09 -15.69 -10.07
C ASP A 14 0.99 -16.19 -9.09
N ASN A 15 2.24 -16.35 -9.54
CA ASN A 15 3.34 -16.79 -8.66
C ASN A 15 3.69 -15.70 -7.65
N LEU A 16 3.67 -14.43 -8.07
CA LEU A 16 3.89 -13.31 -7.17
C LEU A 16 2.70 -13.10 -6.23
N LEU A 17 1.47 -13.21 -6.75
CA LEU A 17 0.25 -13.04 -5.94
C LEU A 17 0.11 -14.14 -4.88
N ALA A 18 0.60 -15.35 -5.15
CA ALA A 18 0.61 -16.46 -4.20
C ALA A 18 1.43 -16.17 -2.93
N LEU A 19 2.44 -15.29 -2.99
CA LEU A 19 3.30 -14.96 -1.86
C LEU A 19 2.60 -14.15 -0.75
N PHE A 20 1.40 -13.64 -1.01
CA PHE A 20 0.68 -12.74 -0.10
C PHE A 20 -0.36 -13.48 0.77
N ASP A 21 -0.47 -14.81 0.63
CA ASP A 21 -1.40 -15.66 1.39
C ASP A 21 -2.88 -15.21 1.36
N ILE A 22 -3.28 -14.51 0.29
CA ILE A 22 -4.67 -14.08 0.09
C ILE A 22 -5.48 -15.26 -0.47
N PRO A 23 -6.69 -15.55 0.08
CA PRO A 23 -7.55 -16.60 -0.44
C PRO A 23 -7.76 -16.53 -1.96
N LYS A 24 -7.47 -17.63 -2.67
CA LYS A 24 -7.50 -17.69 -4.16
C LYS A 24 -8.82 -17.24 -4.78
N ILE A 25 -9.94 -17.47 -4.08
CA ILE A 25 -11.26 -17.04 -4.52
C ILE A 25 -11.38 -15.51 -4.70
N LEU A 26 -10.53 -14.73 -4.02
CA LEU A 26 -10.51 -13.27 -4.09
C LEU A 26 -9.63 -12.73 -5.23
N TRP A 27 -8.77 -13.53 -5.86
CA TRP A 27 -7.81 -13.03 -6.84
C TRP A 27 -8.46 -12.34 -8.06
N PRO A 28 -9.56 -12.87 -8.65
CA PRO A 28 -10.26 -12.14 -9.71
C PRO A 28 -10.81 -10.79 -9.23
N ARG A 29 -11.25 -10.71 -7.96
CA ARG A 29 -11.77 -9.46 -7.35
C ARG A 29 -10.66 -8.43 -7.14
N LEU A 30 -9.46 -8.87 -6.72
CA LEU A 30 -8.29 -7.98 -6.59
C LEU A 30 -7.93 -7.33 -7.92
N ARG A 31 -7.85 -8.12 -9.00
CA ARG A 31 -7.57 -7.62 -10.36
C ARG A 31 -8.63 -6.63 -10.85
N LEU A 32 -9.90 -6.96 -10.63
CA LEU A 32 -11.01 -6.05 -10.95
C LEU A 32 -10.93 -4.73 -10.17
N SER A 33 -10.60 -4.80 -8.88
CA SER A 33 -10.38 -3.61 -8.06
C SER A 33 -9.21 -2.77 -8.58
N TRP A 34 -8.08 -3.41 -8.90
CA TRP A 34 -6.90 -2.73 -9.46
C TRP A 34 -7.22 -1.99 -10.77
N GLN A 35 -7.95 -2.64 -11.68
CA GLN A 35 -8.33 -2.06 -12.96
C GLN A 35 -9.33 -0.90 -12.81
N ARG A 36 -10.35 -1.06 -11.96
CA ARG A 36 -11.48 -0.11 -11.88
C ARG A 36 -11.31 1.00 -10.85
N ARG A 37 -10.41 0.83 -9.87
CA ARG A 37 -10.22 1.75 -8.75
C ARG A 37 -8.80 2.29 -8.66
N ARG A 38 -8.09 2.32 -9.79
CA ARG A 38 -6.67 2.70 -9.89
C ARG A 38 -6.33 4.05 -9.24
N HIS A 39 -7.27 4.99 -9.21
CA HIS A 39 -7.09 6.35 -8.71
C HIS A 39 -8.02 6.70 -7.54
N HIS A 40 -8.63 5.72 -6.88
CA HIS A 40 -9.62 5.97 -5.82
C HIS A 40 -9.04 5.87 -4.40
N MET A 41 -7.75 5.57 -4.26
CA MET A 41 -7.09 5.59 -2.96
C MET A 41 -7.02 7.04 -2.45
N ILE A 42 -7.50 7.28 -1.22
CA ILE A 42 -7.60 8.62 -0.64
C ILE A 42 -6.35 8.97 0.15
N THR A 43 -5.90 8.09 1.05
CA THR A 43 -4.79 8.36 1.96
C THR A 43 -4.06 7.08 2.36
N GLY A 44 -2.84 7.22 2.88
CA GLY A 44 -2.00 6.17 3.44
C GLY A 44 -0.87 6.79 4.28
N ARG A 45 -0.17 5.99 5.07
CA ARG A 45 0.95 6.44 5.92
C ARG A 45 2.21 5.64 5.61
N MET A 46 3.35 6.32 5.48
CA MET A 46 4.66 5.68 5.32
C MET A 46 5.45 5.80 6.60
N ASP A 47 6.04 4.69 7.03
CA ASP A 47 6.79 4.63 8.28
C ASP A 47 8.29 4.63 7.94
N PHE A 48 9.00 5.64 8.42
CA PHE A 48 10.41 5.89 8.07
C PHE A 48 11.33 5.77 9.28
N CYS A 49 12.57 5.32 9.04
CA CYS A 49 13.72 5.61 9.88
C CYS A 49 14.51 6.75 9.25
N MET A 50 14.80 7.78 10.05
CA MET A 50 15.59 8.94 9.62
C MET A 50 16.60 9.30 10.70
N ASP A 51 17.87 9.29 10.33
CA ASP A 51 19.01 9.74 11.16
C ASP A 51 20.21 10.13 10.27
N GLU A 52 21.40 10.31 10.85
CA GLU A 52 22.62 10.67 10.11
C GLU A 52 23.03 9.67 9.02
N ARG A 53 22.52 8.43 9.07
CA ARG A 53 22.76 7.37 8.07
C ARG A 53 21.85 7.51 6.85
N GLY A 54 20.85 8.38 6.92
CA GLY A 54 19.93 8.72 5.84
C GLY A 54 18.47 8.37 6.15
N LEU A 55 17.68 8.20 5.09
CA LEU A 55 16.24 7.95 5.17
C LEU A 55 15.92 6.57 4.58
N LYS A 56 15.20 5.74 5.34
CA LYS A 56 14.72 4.41 4.91
C LYS A 56 13.24 4.25 5.23
N VAL A 57 12.49 3.67 4.31
CA VAL A 57 11.08 3.30 4.51
C VAL A 57 11.01 1.85 4.99
N TYR A 58 10.27 1.60 6.07
CA TYR A 58 9.99 0.25 6.57
C TYR A 58 8.77 -0.34 5.88
N GLU A 59 7.66 0.39 5.88
CA GLU A 59 6.41 -0.06 5.30
C GLU A 59 5.56 1.08 4.75
N TYR A 60 4.53 0.70 4.01
CA TYR A 60 3.50 1.60 3.53
C TYR A 60 2.12 1.08 3.95
N ASN A 61 1.56 1.72 4.98
CA ASN A 61 0.22 1.48 5.52
C ASN A 61 -0.83 2.05 4.54
N ALA A 62 -1.15 1.28 3.50
CA ALA A 62 -2.00 1.71 2.39
C ALA A 62 -3.50 1.40 2.55
N ASP A 63 -3.87 0.49 3.45
CA ASP A 63 -5.26 0.04 3.62
C ASP A 63 -6.00 0.90 4.65
N SER A 64 -5.48 0.95 5.88
CA SER A 64 -6.16 1.55 7.04
C SER A 64 -5.22 2.40 7.88
N ALA A 65 -4.68 3.47 7.29
CA ALA A 65 -3.83 4.42 8.01
C ALA A 65 -4.65 5.27 9.00
N SER A 66 -4.09 5.46 10.20
CA SER A 66 -4.57 6.38 11.24
C SER A 66 -3.56 7.51 11.49
N CYS A 67 -3.66 8.20 12.63
CA CYS A 67 -2.83 9.35 13.03
C CYS A 67 -3.10 10.66 12.27
N HIS A 68 -4.18 10.71 11.48
CA HIS A 68 -4.60 11.94 10.78
C HIS A 68 -5.06 13.03 11.77
N THR A 69 -5.82 12.66 12.80
CA THR A 69 -6.32 13.61 13.81
C THR A 69 -5.18 14.15 14.66
N GLU A 70 -4.27 13.29 15.10
CA GLU A 70 -3.12 13.67 15.91
C GLU A 70 -2.20 14.61 15.14
N GLY A 71 -1.82 14.22 13.91
CA GLY A 71 -0.88 14.99 13.09
C GLY A 71 -1.44 16.23 12.41
N GLY A 72 -2.77 16.33 12.25
CA GLY A 72 -3.43 17.41 11.51
C GLY A 72 -4.42 18.25 12.32
N LEU A 73 -4.57 18.00 13.63
CA LEU A 73 -5.42 18.82 14.49
C LEU A 73 -4.85 18.96 15.90
N ILE A 74 -4.49 17.86 16.56
CA ILE A 74 -4.08 17.90 17.97
C ILE A 74 -2.73 18.62 18.14
N LEU A 75 -1.84 18.48 17.17
CA LEU A 75 -0.51 19.10 17.16
C LEU A 75 -0.44 20.42 16.38
N GLU A 76 -1.59 20.93 15.87
CA GLU A 76 -1.63 22.28 15.27
C GLU A 76 -1.39 23.39 16.30
#